data_AF-A0A9C7BI95-F1
#
_entry.id   AF-A0A9C7BI95-F1
#
_cell.length_a   1.000
_cell.length_b   1.000
_cell.length_c   1.000
_cell.angle_alpha   90.00
_cell.angle_beta   90.00
_cell.angle_gamma   90.00
#
_symmetry.space_group_name_H-M   'P 1'
#
loop_
_entity.id
_entity.type
_entity.pdbx_description
1 polymer ?
#
loop_
_entity_poly.entity_id
_entity_poly.type
_entity_poly.pdbx_seq_one_letter_code
_entity_poly.pdbx_strand_id
1 'polypeptide(L)'
;MEQFVPQRVFVQKAALAYEKGERLVRKLSSRGIPTEVYERKVPALRYRSAKDKFLALKRTLVIGVWAQRDFQTCRPSAHYQLPLVSGCPGLCEYCYLSTNLGDRPYVRVYVNTEEILAQAQRYTEARRPETTIFEGSATSDPVAVEGWTGSVAEAIAFFARLESAGFRFVTKFTAVDGLLGLDHRGKTEIRFSINSDYVLSHFEKGVPGLERRMEAARKVARAGYPLGLLIAPILLFPGWKDNYLNLLRTAREYLEAALAGPPTFELITHRFTSRAKSVIRQVYPDTELPLEESERQFKYGQFGYGKFVYPAGTMREVEEWFREQISSTFPQSRILYFV
;
A
#
# COMPACT_ATOMS: atom_id res chain seq x y z
N MET A 1 -4.14 15.12 3.16
CA MET A 1 -4.85 15.16 1.86
C MET A 1 -6.06 14.25 1.99
N GLU A 2 -7.28 14.78 1.92
CA GLU A 2 -8.51 14.01 2.16
C GLU A 2 -8.86 13.04 1.03
N GLN A 3 -8.48 13.34 -0.22
CA GLN A 3 -8.66 12.45 -1.36
C GLN A 3 -7.64 12.81 -2.45
N PHE A 4 -7.08 11.82 -3.16
CA PHE A 4 -6.26 12.08 -4.35
C PHE A 4 -7.13 12.71 -5.44
N VAL A 5 -6.64 13.77 -6.10
CA VAL A 5 -7.28 14.34 -7.30
C VAL A 5 -6.25 14.32 -8.43
N PRO A 6 -6.51 13.61 -9.55
CA PRO A 6 -5.59 13.60 -10.68
C PRO A 6 -5.63 14.92 -11.45
N GLN A 7 -4.50 15.31 -12.02
CA GLN A 7 -4.39 16.45 -12.96
C GLN A 7 -4.62 16.03 -14.41
N ARG A 8 -4.53 14.73 -14.70
CA ARG A 8 -4.79 14.14 -16.01
C ARG A 8 -5.30 12.72 -15.86
N VAL A 9 -6.18 12.32 -16.78
CA VAL A 9 -6.72 10.97 -16.87
C VAL A 9 -6.43 10.41 -18.26
N PHE A 10 -5.86 9.20 -18.32
CA PHE A 10 -5.81 8.41 -19.53
C PHE A 10 -6.78 7.24 -19.42
N VAL A 11 -7.61 7.04 -20.44
CA VAL A 11 -8.66 6.01 -20.46
C VAL A 11 -8.36 4.99 -21.54
N GLN A 12 -8.17 3.73 -21.16
CA GLN A 12 -8.10 2.66 -22.13
C GLN A 12 -9.47 2.52 -22.82
N LYS A 13 -9.51 2.51 -24.15
CA LYS A 13 -10.76 2.37 -24.91
C LYS A 13 -11.64 1.20 -24.44
N ALA A 14 -11.02 0.05 -24.16
CA ALA A 14 -11.72 -1.13 -23.64
C ALA A 14 -12.39 -0.91 -22.27
N ALA A 15 -11.88 0.02 -21.44
CA ALA A 15 -12.47 0.33 -20.14
C ALA A 15 -13.84 1.00 -20.26
N LEU A 16 -14.15 1.64 -21.40
CA LEU A 16 -15.45 2.25 -21.67
C LEU A 16 -16.55 1.22 -21.92
N ALA A 17 -16.19 -0.05 -22.17
CA ALA A 17 -17.18 -1.13 -22.26
C ALA A 17 -17.73 -1.57 -20.90
N TYR A 18 -17.17 -1.07 -19.79
CA TYR A 18 -17.61 -1.37 -18.43
C TYR A 18 -18.35 -0.16 -17.85
N GLU A 19 -19.50 -0.39 -17.22
CA GLU A 19 -20.32 0.67 -16.61
C GLU A 19 -19.50 1.52 -15.61
N LYS A 20 -18.66 0.85 -14.80
CA LYS A 20 -17.72 1.53 -13.89
C LYS A 20 -16.78 2.49 -14.63
N GLY A 21 -16.27 2.08 -15.80
CA GLY A 21 -15.39 2.91 -16.60
C GLY A 21 -16.09 4.16 -17.11
N GLU A 22 -17.28 4.03 -17.68
CA GLU A 22 -18.07 5.19 -18.11
C GLU A 22 -18.41 6.13 -16.95
N ARG A 23 -18.87 5.57 -15.82
CA ARG A 23 -19.22 6.35 -14.63
C ARG A 23 -18.03 7.13 -14.09
N LEU A 24 -16.85 6.49 -14.05
CA LEU A 24 -15.63 7.12 -13.58
C LEU A 24 -15.19 8.25 -14.51
N VAL A 25 -15.25 8.05 -15.83
CA VAL A 25 -14.95 9.09 -16.83
C VAL A 25 -15.91 10.26 -16.67
N ARG A 26 -17.23 10.02 -16.63
CA ARG A 26 -18.24 11.08 -16.43
C ARG A 26 -17.97 11.88 -15.15
N LYS A 27 -17.67 11.20 -14.04
CA LYS A 27 -17.37 11.85 -12.75
C LYS A 27 -16.11 12.71 -12.83
N LEU A 28 -15.05 12.25 -13.48
CA LEU A 28 -13.78 13.00 -13.62
C LEU A 28 -13.94 14.19 -14.57
N SER A 29 -14.61 14.00 -15.72
CA SER A 29 -14.88 15.06 -16.68
C SER A 29 -15.81 16.14 -16.12
N SER A 30 -16.80 15.78 -15.29
CA SER A 30 -17.68 16.76 -14.62
C SER A 30 -16.93 17.68 -13.65
N ARG A 31 -15.74 17.27 -13.20
CA ARG A 31 -14.84 18.09 -12.37
C ARG A 31 -13.78 18.84 -13.18
N GLY A 32 -13.93 18.88 -14.51
CA GLY A 32 -13.01 19.58 -15.41
C GLY A 32 -11.63 18.92 -15.55
N ILE A 33 -11.49 17.64 -15.18
CA ILE A 33 -10.19 16.95 -15.24
C ILE A 33 -9.93 16.51 -16.69
N PRO A 34 -8.81 16.94 -17.32
CA PRO A 34 -8.46 16.55 -18.69
C PRO A 34 -8.38 15.04 -18.85
N THR A 35 -9.14 14.53 -19.81
CA THR A 35 -9.31 13.09 -20.06
C THR A 35 -8.99 12.77 -21.52
N GLU A 36 -8.10 11.80 -21.75
CA GLU A 36 -7.68 11.37 -23.09
C GLU A 36 -7.84 9.85 -23.24
N VAL A 37 -8.46 9.42 -24.34
CA VAL A 37 -8.66 8.00 -24.64
C VAL A 37 -7.47 7.46 -25.43
N TYR A 38 -6.97 6.28 -25.04
CA TYR A 38 -5.91 5.56 -25.76
C TYR A 38 -6.33 4.11 -26.05
N GLU A 39 -5.77 3.51 -27.10
CA GLU A 39 -6.09 2.11 -27.44
C GLU A 39 -5.18 1.10 -26.73
N ARG A 40 -3.87 1.10 -27.07
CA ARG A 40 -2.94 0.03 -26.65
C ARG A 40 -1.95 0.44 -25.56
N LYS A 41 -1.33 1.62 -25.70
CA LYS A 41 -0.29 2.10 -24.79
C LYS A 41 -0.66 3.47 -24.27
N VAL A 42 -0.42 3.69 -22.96
CA VAL A 42 -0.54 5.02 -22.35
C VAL A 42 0.43 5.96 -23.08
N PRO A 43 -0.02 7.14 -23.52
CA PRO A 43 0.82 8.12 -24.20
C PRO A 43 2.11 8.44 -23.43
N ALA A 44 3.24 8.41 -24.14
CA ALA A 44 4.53 8.78 -23.57
C ALA A 44 4.75 10.29 -23.75
N LEU A 45 4.83 11.01 -22.64
CA LEU A 45 5.05 12.45 -22.63
C LEU A 45 6.52 12.78 -22.37
N ARG A 46 6.97 13.91 -22.93
CA ARG A 46 8.32 14.44 -22.71
C ARG A 46 8.32 15.31 -21.45
N TYR A 47 9.38 15.18 -20.67
CA TYR A 47 9.60 15.93 -19.43
C TYR A 47 11.04 16.42 -19.38
N ARG A 48 11.28 17.51 -18.65
CA ARG A 48 12.61 18.15 -18.56
C ARG A 48 13.61 17.34 -17.73
N SER A 49 13.12 16.57 -16.76
CA SER A 49 13.95 15.78 -15.84
C SER A 49 13.20 14.53 -15.37
N ALA A 50 13.94 13.59 -14.76
CA ALA A 50 13.35 12.40 -14.12
C ALA A 50 12.40 12.78 -12.97
N LYS A 51 12.77 13.81 -12.19
CA LYS A 51 11.94 14.38 -11.12
C LYS A 51 10.63 14.96 -11.65
N ASP A 52 10.69 15.77 -12.70
CA ASP A 52 9.50 16.36 -13.34
C ASP A 52 8.56 15.27 -13.88
N LYS A 53 9.13 14.26 -14.54
CA LYS A 53 8.38 13.08 -15.01
C LYS A 53 7.70 12.35 -13.85
N PHE A 54 8.44 12.06 -12.78
CA PHE A 54 7.92 11.34 -11.63
C PHE A 54 6.76 12.09 -10.98
N LEU A 55 6.91 13.39 -10.69
CA LEU A 55 5.88 14.20 -10.06
C LEU A 55 4.62 14.32 -10.93
N ALA A 56 4.78 14.55 -12.23
CA ALA A 56 3.65 14.64 -13.16
C ALA A 56 2.89 13.30 -13.27
N LEU A 57 3.61 12.19 -13.37
CA LEU A 57 3.00 10.86 -13.45
C LEU A 57 2.32 10.47 -12.13
N LYS A 58 2.85 10.86 -10.97
CA LYS A 58 2.20 10.68 -9.66
C LYS A 58 0.86 11.44 -9.52
N ARG A 59 0.60 12.42 -10.39
CA ARG A 59 -0.67 13.13 -10.53
C ARG A 59 -1.50 12.69 -11.74
N THR A 60 -1.11 11.60 -12.40
CA THR A 60 -1.83 11.01 -13.53
C THR A 60 -2.61 9.77 -13.07
N LEU A 61 -3.89 9.71 -13.44
CA LEU A 61 -4.73 8.52 -13.29
C LEU A 61 -4.84 7.79 -14.64
N VAL A 62 -4.75 6.47 -14.62
CA VAL A 62 -4.98 5.60 -15.77
C VAL A 62 -6.16 4.70 -15.46
N ILE A 63 -7.20 4.73 -16.29
CA ILE A 63 -8.36 3.85 -16.20
C ILE A 63 -8.16 2.74 -17.22
N GLY A 64 -8.08 1.49 -16.77
CA GLY A 64 -7.81 0.35 -17.65
C GLY A 64 -8.60 -0.89 -17.28
N VAL A 65 -8.39 -1.94 -18.06
CA VAL A 65 -8.92 -3.30 -17.82
C VAL A 65 -7.77 -4.19 -17.39
N TRP A 66 -7.93 -4.94 -16.31
CA TRP A 66 -6.95 -5.92 -15.89
C TRP A 66 -7.07 -7.15 -16.81
N ALA A 67 -6.00 -7.44 -17.56
CA ALA A 67 -6.02 -8.44 -18.63
C ALA A 67 -5.09 -9.63 -18.38
N GLN A 68 -4.48 -9.73 -17.19
CA GLN A 68 -3.69 -10.92 -16.83
C GLN A 68 -4.61 -12.07 -16.44
N ARG A 69 -4.12 -13.31 -16.53
CA ARG A 69 -4.90 -14.50 -16.16
C ARG A 69 -4.70 -14.88 -14.70
N ASP A 70 -3.46 -14.78 -14.21
CA ASP A 70 -3.09 -15.27 -12.89
C ASP A 70 -2.71 -14.16 -11.91
N PHE A 71 -3.13 -14.34 -10.65
CA PHE A 71 -2.67 -13.47 -9.57
C PHE A 71 -1.26 -13.82 -9.14
N GLN A 72 -0.46 -12.78 -8.90
CA GLN A 72 0.86 -12.95 -8.29
C GLN A 72 0.73 -13.42 -6.84
N THR A 73 1.68 -14.22 -6.38
CA THR A 73 1.75 -14.58 -4.95
C THR A 73 2.17 -13.39 -4.10
N CYS A 74 1.84 -13.41 -2.80
CA CYS A 74 2.09 -12.28 -1.91
C CYS A 74 2.62 -12.65 -0.51
N ARG A 75 3.51 -13.64 -0.43
CA ARG A 75 4.10 -14.05 0.85
C ARG A 75 5.05 -12.96 1.40
N PRO A 76 5.15 -12.79 2.73
CA PRO A 76 4.40 -13.48 3.78
C PRO A 76 3.00 -12.88 4.07
N SER A 77 2.63 -11.74 3.48
CA SER A 77 1.38 -11.04 3.77
C SER A 77 0.13 -11.88 3.47
N ALA A 78 0.06 -12.49 2.29
CA ALA A 78 -1.14 -13.16 1.80
C ALA A 78 -0.77 -14.28 0.84
N HIS A 79 -1.77 -15.02 0.36
CA HIS A 79 -1.58 -16.03 -0.66
C HIS A 79 -1.39 -15.37 -2.03
N TYR A 80 -2.28 -14.43 -2.38
CA TYR A 80 -2.33 -13.78 -3.68
C TYR A 80 -2.48 -12.26 -3.56
N GLN A 81 -2.02 -11.54 -4.58
CA GLN A 81 -2.28 -10.11 -4.76
C GLN A 81 -3.63 -9.94 -5.47
N LEU A 82 -4.50 -9.06 -4.96
CA LEU A 82 -5.76 -8.69 -5.60
C LEU A 82 -5.55 -7.41 -6.43
N PRO A 83 -5.54 -7.49 -7.77
CA PRO A 83 -5.11 -6.38 -8.63
C PRO A 83 -6.23 -5.36 -8.87
N LEU A 84 -6.67 -4.64 -7.84
CA LEU A 84 -7.69 -3.58 -7.97
C LEU A 84 -7.07 -2.26 -8.47
N VAL A 85 -5.88 -1.95 -7.99
CA VAL A 85 -5.14 -0.71 -8.24
C VAL A 85 -3.65 -1.03 -8.37
N SER A 86 -2.95 -0.32 -9.24
CA SER A 86 -1.48 -0.32 -9.36
C SER A 86 -0.97 1.11 -9.25
N GLY A 87 0.15 1.33 -8.55
CA GLY A 87 0.70 2.65 -8.31
C GLY A 87 0.06 3.37 -7.12
N CYS A 88 0.66 4.49 -6.74
CA CYS A 88 0.26 5.27 -5.56
C CYS A 88 0.64 6.74 -5.79
N PRO A 89 -0.19 7.71 -5.38
CA PRO A 89 0.12 9.13 -5.56
C PRO A 89 1.11 9.68 -4.52
N GLY A 90 1.44 8.90 -3.49
CA GLY A 90 2.44 9.25 -2.49
C GLY A 90 3.85 9.36 -3.10
N LEU A 91 4.67 10.21 -2.48
CA LEU A 91 6.02 10.56 -2.91
C LEU A 91 7.05 10.04 -1.90
N CYS A 92 6.85 8.84 -1.35
CA CYS A 92 7.81 8.23 -0.44
C CYS A 92 9.13 7.96 -1.16
N GLU A 93 10.25 8.43 -0.64
CA GLU A 93 11.56 8.31 -1.30
C GLU A 93 12.03 6.86 -1.37
N TYR A 94 11.78 6.09 -0.30
CA TYR A 94 12.15 4.68 -0.17
C TYR A 94 11.26 3.70 -0.94
N CYS A 95 10.26 4.18 -1.70
CA CYS A 95 9.20 3.33 -2.24
C CYS A 95 9.77 2.20 -3.12
N TYR A 96 9.58 0.94 -2.72
CA TYR A 96 10.08 -0.21 -3.49
C TYR A 96 9.42 -0.32 -4.88
N LEU A 97 8.21 0.24 -5.06
CA LEU A 97 7.54 0.28 -6.35
C LEU A 97 8.31 1.10 -7.38
N SER A 98 9.23 1.98 -6.98
CA SER A 98 10.16 2.63 -7.91
C SER A 98 11.01 1.63 -8.70
N THR A 99 11.26 0.43 -8.15
CA THR A 99 11.93 -0.67 -8.86
C THR A 99 10.99 -1.35 -9.86
N ASN A 100 9.78 -1.69 -9.42
CA ASN A 100 8.87 -2.58 -10.16
C ASN A 100 7.99 -1.84 -11.18
N LEU A 101 7.49 -0.66 -10.81
CA LEU A 101 6.71 0.21 -11.70
C LEU A 101 7.60 1.08 -12.58
N GLY A 102 8.90 1.20 -12.23
CA GLY A 102 9.93 1.81 -13.06
C GLY A 102 9.55 3.19 -13.59
N ASP A 103 9.41 3.29 -14.91
CA ASP A 103 9.15 4.52 -15.65
C ASP A 103 7.66 4.93 -15.72
N ARG A 104 6.77 4.14 -15.07
CA ARG A 104 5.31 4.31 -15.06
C ARG A 104 4.76 4.44 -13.63
N PRO A 105 5.19 5.45 -12.85
CA PRO A 105 4.74 5.65 -11.47
C PRO A 105 3.32 6.23 -11.32
N TYR A 106 2.51 6.24 -12.40
CA TYR A 106 1.13 6.71 -12.36
C TYR A 106 0.22 5.77 -11.58
N VAL A 107 -0.91 6.30 -11.12
CA VAL A 107 -1.95 5.50 -10.48
C VAL A 107 -2.82 4.89 -11.56
N ARG A 108 -2.99 3.58 -11.55
CA ARG A 108 -3.85 2.84 -12.46
C ARG A 108 -4.94 2.13 -11.69
N VAL A 109 -6.18 2.27 -12.15
CA VAL A 109 -7.35 1.59 -11.60
C VAL A 109 -7.95 0.66 -12.64
N TYR A 110 -8.47 -0.48 -12.18
CA TYR A 110 -9.08 -1.48 -13.06
C TYR A 110 -10.60 -1.48 -12.91
N VAL A 111 -11.30 -1.46 -14.05
CA VAL A 111 -12.77 -1.30 -14.08
C VAL A 111 -13.53 -2.63 -14.10
N ASN A 112 -12.86 -3.72 -14.49
CA ASN A 112 -13.42 -5.08 -14.52
C ASN A 112 -13.32 -5.77 -13.14
N THR A 113 -13.78 -5.11 -12.09
CA THR A 113 -13.67 -5.61 -10.71
C THR A 113 -14.42 -6.92 -10.50
N GLU A 114 -15.58 -7.10 -11.15
CA GLU A 114 -16.34 -8.35 -11.08
C GLU A 114 -15.53 -9.56 -11.57
N GLU A 115 -14.81 -9.41 -12.69
CA GLU A 115 -13.95 -10.47 -13.23
C GLU A 115 -12.77 -10.79 -12.30
N ILE A 116 -12.15 -9.75 -11.74
CA ILE A 116 -11.06 -9.89 -10.76
C ILE A 116 -11.57 -10.65 -9.52
N LEU A 117 -12.73 -10.27 -8.99
CA LEU A 117 -13.32 -10.92 -7.81
C LEU A 117 -13.76 -12.37 -8.13
N ALA A 118 -14.29 -12.63 -9.31
CA ALA A 118 -14.61 -14.00 -9.76
C ALA A 118 -13.35 -14.88 -9.86
N GLN A 119 -12.20 -14.33 -10.27
CA GLN A 119 -10.91 -15.04 -10.22
C GLN A 119 -10.49 -15.34 -8.78
N ALA A 120 -10.67 -14.39 -7.84
CA ALA A 120 -10.38 -14.61 -6.42
C ALA A 120 -11.24 -15.74 -5.81
N GLN A 121 -12.52 -15.81 -6.19
CA GLN A 121 -13.39 -16.92 -5.78
C GLN A 121 -12.89 -18.26 -6.31
N ARG A 122 -12.49 -18.35 -7.59
CA ARG A 122 -11.92 -19.59 -8.16
C ARG A 122 -10.69 -20.07 -7.39
N TYR A 123 -9.79 -19.16 -6.99
CA TYR A 123 -8.64 -19.53 -6.14
C TYR A 123 -9.04 -19.95 -4.73
N THR A 124 -10.09 -19.34 -4.17
CA THR A 124 -10.64 -19.72 -2.87
C THR A 124 -11.21 -21.13 -2.91
N GLU A 125 -12.02 -21.45 -3.91
CA GLU A 125 -12.64 -22.75 -4.11
C GLU A 125 -11.60 -23.86 -4.30
N ALA A 126 -10.57 -23.59 -5.10
CA ALA A 126 -9.48 -24.54 -5.35
C ALA A 126 -8.63 -24.89 -4.11
N ARG A 127 -8.72 -24.08 -3.04
CA ARG A 127 -7.96 -24.26 -1.80
C ARG A 127 -8.81 -24.73 -0.62
N ARG A 128 -10.11 -24.99 -0.83
CA ARG A 128 -10.99 -25.46 0.25
C ARG A 128 -10.46 -26.77 0.86
N PRO A 129 -10.62 -26.97 2.18
CA PRO A 129 -11.33 -26.10 3.13
C PRO A 129 -10.48 -24.93 3.70
N GLU A 130 -9.21 -24.81 3.33
CA GLU A 130 -8.32 -23.78 3.88
C GLU A 130 -8.76 -22.35 3.52
N THR A 131 -8.52 -21.41 4.43
CA THR A 131 -8.75 -20.00 4.14
C THR A 131 -7.72 -19.45 3.16
N THR A 132 -8.20 -18.77 2.11
CA THR A 132 -7.34 -18.05 1.15
C THR A 132 -7.36 -16.55 1.43
N ILE A 133 -6.18 -15.95 1.55
CA ILE A 133 -6.02 -14.53 1.91
C ILE A 133 -5.51 -13.77 0.69
N PHE A 134 -6.11 -12.61 0.42
CA PHE A 134 -5.78 -11.72 -0.69
C PHE A 134 -5.28 -10.35 -0.22
N GLU A 135 -4.17 -9.88 -0.80
CA GLU A 135 -3.56 -8.58 -0.53
C GLU A 135 -3.97 -7.53 -1.58
N GLY A 136 -4.74 -6.52 -1.17
CA GLY A 136 -5.23 -5.46 -2.06
C GLY A 136 -4.26 -4.30 -2.32
N SER A 137 -3.10 -4.27 -1.66
CA SER A 137 -2.17 -3.13 -1.68
C SER A 137 -0.72 -3.50 -2.00
N ALA A 138 -0.47 -4.71 -2.54
CA ALA A 138 0.87 -5.18 -2.86
C ALA A 138 1.62 -4.33 -3.90
N THR A 139 0.90 -3.59 -4.75
CA THR A 139 1.49 -2.75 -5.79
C THR A 139 0.89 -1.34 -5.83
N SER A 140 0.17 -0.94 -4.80
CA SER A 140 -0.59 0.31 -4.78
C SER A 140 -0.96 0.76 -3.37
N ASP A 141 -1.57 1.95 -3.28
CA ASP A 141 -2.39 2.32 -2.13
C ASP A 141 -3.83 2.47 -2.62
N PRO A 142 -4.71 1.48 -2.38
CA PRO A 142 -6.04 1.47 -2.97
C PRO A 142 -6.98 2.50 -2.33
N VAL A 143 -6.78 2.84 -1.06
CA VAL A 143 -7.58 3.85 -0.33
C VAL A 143 -7.39 5.24 -0.91
N ALA A 144 -6.21 5.54 -1.47
CA ALA A 144 -5.93 6.83 -2.09
C ALA A 144 -6.94 7.19 -3.19
N VAL A 145 -7.45 6.20 -3.92
CA VAL A 145 -8.39 6.38 -5.04
C VAL A 145 -9.80 5.88 -4.78
N GLU A 146 -10.07 5.35 -3.59
CA GLU A 146 -11.32 4.64 -3.30
C GLU A 146 -12.56 5.52 -3.47
N GLY A 147 -12.51 6.78 -3.04
CA GLY A 147 -13.62 7.73 -3.22
C GLY A 147 -13.97 8.03 -4.69
N TRP A 148 -13.16 7.55 -5.65
CA TRP A 148 -13.47 7.56 -7.07
C TRP A 148 -14.04 6.23 -7.55
N THR A 149 -13.41 5.12 -7.15
CA THR A 149 -13.61 3.81 -7.76
C THR A 149 -14.67 2.96 -7.05
N GLY A 150 -14.76 3.02 -5.72
CA GLY A 150 -15.57 2.11 -4.92
C GLY A 150 -15.06 0.66 -4.92
N SER A 151 -13.86 0.41 -5.44
CA SER A 151 -13.36 -0.96 -5.70
C SER A 151 -12.96 -1.69 -4.42
N VAL A 152 -12.49 -0.98 -3.39
CA VAL A 152 -12.21 -1.57 -2.08
C VAL A 152 -13.53 -1.94 -1.39
N ALA A 153 -14.53 -1.07 -1.40
CA ALA A 153 -15.85 -1.36 -0.85
C ALA A 153 -16.49 -2.61 -1.49
N GLU A 154 -16.44 -2.71 -2.83
CA GLU A 154 -16.89 -3.90 -3.56
C GLU A 154 -16.14 -5.17 -3.12
N ALA A 155 -14.81 -5.09 -2.97
CA ALA A 155 -14.02 -6.22 -2.51
C ALA A 155 -14.38 -6.65 -1.08
N ILE A 156 -14.53 -5.69 -0.15
CA ILE A 156 -14.94 -5.97 1.24
C ILE A 156 -16.27 -6.72 1.26
N ALA A 157 -17.29 -6.19 0.57
CA ALA A 157 -18.61 -6.81 0.50
C ALA A 157 -18.56 -8.20 -0.16
N PHE A 158 -17.70 -8.39 -1.17
CA PHE A 158 -17.51 -9.67 -1.82
C PHE A 158 -16.91 -10.72 -0.87
N PHE A 159 -15.80 -10.39 -0.21
CA PHE A 159 -15.11 -11.32 0.70
C PHE A 159 -15.91 -11.65 1.95
N ALA A 160 -16.77 -10.74 2.43
CA ALA A 160 -17.69 -11.02 3.53
C ALA A 160 -18.60 -12.24 3.25
N ARG A 161 -19.01 -12.43 1.99
CA ARG A 161 -19.90 -13.53 1.57
C ARG A 161 -19.19 -14.87 1.37
N LEU A 162 -17.86 -14.88 1.20
CA LEU A 162 -17.11 -16.11 0.96
C LEU A 162 -16.72 -16.78 2.28
N GLU A 163 -17.00 -18.08 2.42
CA GLU A 163 -16.74 -18.83 3.66
C GLU A 163 -15.25 -18.87 4.04
N SER A 164 -14.39 -19.42 3.18
CA SER A 164 -12.96 -19.64 3.43
C SER A 164 -12.08 -18.59 2.74
N ALA A 165 -12.41 -17.31 2.84
CA ALA A 165 -11.59 -16.24 2.28
C ALA A 165 -11.40 -15.04 3.22
N GLY A 166 -10.25 -14.39 3.08
CA GLY A 166 -9.92 -13.16 3.77
C GLY A 166 -9.35 -12.12 2.82
N PHE A 167 -9.63 -10.86 3.09
CA PHE A 167 -9.08 -9.71 2.39
C PHE A 167 -8.24 -8.88 3.35
N ARG A 168 -7.10 -8.38 2.88
CA ARG A 168 -6.32 -7.43 3.65
C ARG A 168 -5.68 -6.40 2.75
N PHE A 169 -5.51 -5.20 3.27
CA PHE A 169 -4.78 -4.13 2.60
C PHE A 169 -4.16 -3.20 3.63
N VAL A 170 -3.10 -2.51 3.26
CA VAL A 170 -2.46 -1.47 4.05
C VAL A 170 -2.56 -0.13 3.33
N THR A 171 -2.70 0.95 4.08
CA THR A 171 -2.71 2.30 3.53
C THR A 171 -1.87 3.28 4.34
N LYS A 172 -1.42 4.36 3.68
CA LYS A 172 -0.94 5.60 4.31
C LYS A 172 -1.97 6.73 4.28
N PHE A 173 -3.13 6.53 3.65
CA PHE A 173 -4.18 7.52 3.45
C PHE A 173 -5.33 7.36 4.45
N THR A 174 -6.20 8.38 4.51
CA THR A 174 -7.19 8.52 5.59
C THR A 174 -8.64 8.54 5.09
N ALA A 175 -8.86 8.35 3.79
CA ALA A 175 -10.18 8.40 3.15
C ALA A 175 -10.97 7.10 3.39
N VAL A 176 -11.17 6.73 4.66
CA VAL A 176 -11.76 5.45 5.07
C VAL A 176 -13.25 5.53 5.37
N ASP A 177 -13.83 6.73 5.43
CA ASP A 177 -15.21 6.94 5.90
C ASP A 177 -16.25 6.14 5.10
N GLY A 178 -16.06 6.01 3.79
CA GLY A 178 -16.93 5.20 2.92
C GLY A 178 -16.87 3.69 3.16
N LEU A 179 -15.92 3.21 3.97
CA LEU A 179 -15.74 1.79 4.29
C LEU A 179 -16.34 1.42 5.66
N LEU A 180 -16.57 2.40 6.55
CA LEU A 180 -16.86 2.15 7.96
C LEU A 180 -18.19 1.41 8.20
N GLY A 181 -19.19 1.62 7.33
CA GLY A 181 -20.53 1.03 7.48
C GLY A 181 -20.77 -0.27 6.71
N LEU A 182 -19.74 -0.86 6.10
CA LEU A 182 -19.90 -2.08 5.29
C LEU A 182 -19.99 -3.33 6.18
N ASP A 183 -20.84 -4.30 5.81
CA ASP A 183 -20.88 -5.62 6.45
C ASP A 183 -19.65 -6.45 6.06
N HIS A 184 -18.53 -6.23 6.75
CA HIS A 184 -17.25 -6.89 6.48
C HIS A 184 -17.11 -8.27 7.13
N ARG A 185 -18.02 -8.65 8.04
CA ARG A 185 -18.08 -9.95 8.75
C ARG A 185 -16.74 -10.41 9.36
N GLY A 186 -15.90 -9.47 9.78
CA GLY A 186 -14.55 -9.74 10.29
C GLY A 186 -13.57 -10.34 9.27
N LYS A 187 -13.91 -10.42 7.97
CA LYS A 187 -13.09 -11.05 6.92
C LYS A 187 -12.17 -10.09 6.19
N THR A 188 -12.20 -8.81 6.54
CA THR A 188 -11.28 -7.80 6.01
C THR A 188 -10.40 -7.25 7.12
N GLU A 189 -9.08 -7.40 6.99
CA GLU A 189 -8.12 -6.70 7.84
C GLU A 189 -7.65 -5.41 7.17
N ILE A 190 -7.91 -4.27 7.82
CA ILE A 190 -7.45 -2.97 7.36
C ILE A 190 -6.22 -2.58 8.16
N ARG A 191 -5.14 -2.25 7.46
CA ARG A 191 -3.87 -1.92 8.09
C ARG A 191 -3.42 -0.50 7.76
N PHE A 192 -2.65 0.06 8.68
CA PHE A 192 -2.04 1.37 8.49
C PHE A 192 -0.52 1.26 8.52
N SER A 193 0.12 1.79 7.48
CA SER A 193 1.56 2.02 7.47
C SER A 193 1.90 3.18 8.40
N ILE A 194 2.65 2.90 9.44
CA ILE A 194 3.12 3.89 10.41
C ILE A 194 4.65 3.90 10.46
N ASN A 195 5.20 5.03 10.90
CA ASN A 195 6.65 5.17 11.05
C ASN A 195 6.98 6.30 12.02
N SER A 196 8.24 6.37 12.46
CA SER A 196 8.71 7.44 13.34
C SER A 196 8.67 8.80 12.66
N ASP A 197 8.62 9.87 13.47
CA ASP A 197 8.58 11.24 12.97
C ASP A 197 9.78 11.59 12.10
N TYR A 198 10.96 11.04 12.41
CA TYR A 198 12.14 11.15 11.54
C TYR A 198 11.87 10.62 10.13
N VAL A 199 11.35 9.40 10.00
CA VAL A 199 11.07 8.80 8.68
C VAL A 199 9.96 9.55 7.95
N LEU A 200 8.92 9.96 8.67
CA LEU A 200 7.80 10.71 8.09
C LEU A 200 8.25 12.05 7.52
N SER A 201 9.01 12.83 8.29
CA SER A 201 9.47 14.17 7.91
C SER A 201 10.49 14.17 6.78
N HIS A 202 11.41 13.19 6.75
CA HIS A 202 12.49 13.15 5.77
C HIS A 202 12.05 12.46 4.47
N PHE A 203 11.30 11.35 4.56
CA PHE A 203 11.13 10.44 3.43
C PHE A 203 9.68 10.21 2.99
N GLU A 204 8.65 10.69 3.70
CA GLU A 204 7.24 10.46 3.35
C GLU A 204 6.49 11.72 2.92
N LYS A 205 6.75 12.17 1.69
CA LYS A 205 6.04 13.31 1.09
C LYS A 205 4.75 12.86 0.40
N GLY A 206 3.77 13.76 0.32
CA GLY A 206 2.53 13.53 -0.43
C GLY A 206 1.55 12.52 0.21
N VAL A 207 1.76 12.17 1.48
CA VAL A 207 0.88 11.29 2.27
C VAL A 207 0.55 11.94 3.63
N PRO A 208 -0.58 11.62 4.27
CA PRO A 208 -0.91 12.08 5.64
C PRO A 208 0.16 11.70 6.68
N GLY A 209 0.37 12.52 7.72
CA GLY A 209 1.26 12.20 8.85
C GLY A 209 0.66 11.20 9.84
N LEU A 210 1.41 10.84 10.91
CA LEU A 210 1.06 9.79 11.86
C LEU A 210 -0.32 9.98 12.50
N GLU A 211 -0.55 11.13 13.13
CA GLU A 211 -1.79 11.43 13.87
C GLU A 211 -3.03 11.23 13.01
N ARG A 212 -2.99 11.70 11.75
CA ARG A 212 -4.10 11.54 10.81
C ARG A 212 -4.33 10.07 10.43
N ARG A 213 -3.27 9.28 10.29
CA ARG A 213 -3.38 7.83 10.06
C ARG A 213 -3.94 7.12 11.29
N MET A 214 -3.53 7.52 12.49
CA MET A 214 -4.04 6.95 13.75
C MET A 214 -5.49 7.32 14.00
N GLU A 215 -5.93 8.52 13.62
CA GLU A 215 -7.35 8.88 13.64
C GLU A 215 -8.17 8.00 12.69
N ALA A 216 -7.68 7.75 11.47
CA ALA A 216 -8.32 6.83 10.53
C ALA A 216 -8.34 5.39 11.06
N ALA A 217 -7.24 4.93 11.66
CA ALA A 217 -7.15 3.63 12.31
C ALA A 217 -8.15 3.48 13.47
N ARG A 218 -8.31 4.53 14.27
CA ARG A 218 -9.30 4.60 15.36
C ARG A 218 -10.73 4.46 14.83
N LYS A 219 -11.08 5.15 13.75
CA LYS A 219 -12.39 5.00 13.08
C LYS A 219 -12.63 3.57 12.60
N VAL A 220 -11.64 2.98 11.94
CA VAL A 220 -11.67 1.60 11.44
C VAL A 220 -11.83 0.59 12.58
N ALA A 221 -11.11 0.76 13.68
CA ALA A 221 -11.21 -0.08 14.87
C ALA A 221 -12.61 0.00 15.50
N ARG A 222 -13.16 1.21 15.66
CA ARG A 222 -14.53 1.43 16.16
C ARG A 222 -15.61 0.83 15.26
N ALA A 223 -15.35 0.75 13.96
CA ALA A 223 -16.23 0.09 13.01
C ALA A 223 -16.16 -1.45 13.07
N GLY A 224 -15.29 -2.03 13.92
CA GLY A 224 -15.22 -3.47 14.16
C GLY A 224 -14.31 -4.24 13.19
N TYR A 225 -13.59 -3.55 12.31
CA TYR A 225 -12.61 -4.20 11.43
C TYR A 225 -11.43 -4.76 12.23
N PRO A 226 -10.95 -5.98 11.91
CA PRO A 226 -9.61 -6.40 12.28
C PRO A 226 -8.58 -5.34 11.85
N LEU A 227 -7.83 -4.83 12.82
CA LEU A 227 -6.84 -3.77 12.62
C LEU A 227 -5.43 -4.33 12.68
N GLY A 228 -4.56 -3.87 11.78
CA GLY A 228 -3.12 -4.08 11.92
C GLY A 228 -2.28 -2.83 11.69
N LEU A 229 -1.08 -2.84 12.23
CA LEU A 229 -0.09 -1.77 12.11
C LEU A 229 1.15 -2.30 11.39
N LEU A 230 1.50 -1.66 10.28
CA LEU A 230 2.69 -1.99 9.50
C LEU A 230 3.77 -0.94 9.75
N ILE A 231 4.86 -1.33 10.40
CA ILE A 231 6.03 -0.45 10.59
C ILE A 231 7.00 -0.75 9.43
N ALA A 232 6.95 0.10 8.41
CA ALA A 232 7.69 -0.12 7.17
C ALA A 232 7.96 1.18 6.37
N PRO A 233 9.21 1.40 5.91
CA PRO A 233 10.41 0.66 6.25
C PRO A 233 10.94 1.04 7.63
N ILE A 234 11.44 0.07 8.40
CA ILE A 234 12.26 0.33 9.58
C ILE A 234 13.62 0.84 9.10
N LEU A 235 13.95 2.08 9.47
CA LEU A 235 15.20 2.77 9.15
C LEU A 235 16.00 2.98 10.43
N LEU A 236 17.30 2.73 10.36
CA LEU A 236 18.21 2.94 11.48
C LEU A 236 18.97 4.25 11.28
N PHE A 237 18.81 5.15 12.23
CA PHE A 237 19.39 6.49 12.30
C PHE A 237 19.75 6.78 13.76
N PRO A 238 20.59 7.79 14.06
CA PRO A 238 20.89 8.16 15.44
C PRO A 238 19.60 8.42 16.25
N GLY A 239 19.42 7.70 17.37
CA GLY A 239 18.21 7.82 18.20
C GLY A 239 16.97 7.08 17.68
N TRP A 240 17.13 6.08 16.77
CA TRP A 240 16.00 5.34 16.22
C TRP A 240 15.13 4.65 17.29
N LYS A 241 15.74 4.07 18.34
CA LYS A 241 15.01 3.38 19.42
C LYS A 241 13.98 4.29 20.09
N ASP A 242 14.41 5.49 20.52
CA ASP A 242 13.51 6.45 21.18
C ASP A 242 12.40 6.93 20.24
N ASN A 243 12.75 7.18 18.97
CA ASN A 243 11.81 7.59 17.94
C ASN A 243 10.73 6.53 17.66
N TYR A 244 11.11 5.26 17.58
CA TYR A 244 10.16 4.16 17.40
C TYR A 244 9.38 3.83 18.67
N LEU A 245 9.96 4.05 19.85
CA LEU A 245 9.22 3.91 21.12
C LEU A 245 8.14 4.98 21.22
N ASN A 246 8.45 6.22 20.85
CA ASN A 246 7.48 7.30 20.77
C ASN A 246 6.34 6.95 19.80
N LEU A 247 6.67 6.44 18.61
CA LEU A 247 5.68 5.94 17.65
C LEU A 247 4.71 4.93 18.27
N LEU A 248 5.22 3.93 18.99
CA LEU A 248 4.39 2.90 19.62
C LEU A 248 3.49 3.49 20.70
N ARG A 249 4.01 4.39 21.53
CA ARG A 249 3.24 5.09 22.58
C ARG A 249 2.12 5.94 21.98
N THR A 250 2.43 6.78 20.98
CA THR A 250 1.41 7.57 20.28
C THR A 250 0.35 6.67 19.63
N ALA A 251 0.76 5.59 18.95
CA ALA A 251 -0.21 4.65 18.38
C ALA A 251 -1.11 4.02 19.46
N ARG A 252 -0.58 3.71 20.64
CA ARG A 252 -1.33 3.15 21.76
C ARG A 252 -2.36 4.14 22.27
N GLU A 253 -1.97 5.39 22.51
CA GLU A 253 -2.85 6.47 22.98
C GLU A 253 -4.08 6.66 22.09
N TYR A 254 -3.89 6.64 20.76
CA TYR A 254 -5.00 6.77 19.82
C TYR A 254 -5.95 5.57 19.80
N LEU A 255 -5.42 4.36 20.02
CA LEU A 255 -6.13 3.11 19.76
C LEU A 255 -6.70 2.46 21.03
N GLU A 256 -6.18 2.78 22.22
CA GLU A 256 -6.53 2.10 23.47
C GLU A 256 -8.03 2.03 23.73
N ALA A 257 -8.76 3.13 23.55
CA ALA A 257 -10.22 3.19 23.76
C ALA A 257 -11.06 2.71 22.55
N ALA A 258 -10.43 2.34 21.44
CA ALA A 258 -11.12 2.01 20.18
C ALA A 258 -10.95 0.55 19.74
N LEU A 259 -9.95 -0.16 20.26
CA LEU A 259 -9.68 -1.54 19.91
C LEU A 259 -10.70 -2.50 20.54
N ALA A 260 -11.39 -3.27 19.71
CA ALA A 260 -12.20 -4.40 20.16
C ALA A 260 -11.35 -5.63 20.54
N GLY A 261 -10.08 -5.66 20.11
CA GLY A 261 -9.11 -6.72 20.37
C GLY A 261 -7.70 -6.27 20.00
N PRO A 262 -6.66 -7.07 20.31
CA PRO A 262 -5.29 -6.66 20.07
C PRO A 262 -5.00 -6.56 18.56
N PRO A 263 -4.33 -5.48 18.10
CA PRO A 263 -3.97 -5.35 16.69
C PRO A 263 -2.87 -6.34 16.31
N THR A 264 -2.75 -6.59 15.01
CA THR A 264 -1.59 -7.29 14.45
C THR A 264 -0.47 -6.29 14.12
N PHE A 265 0.78 -6.77 14.15
CA PHE A 265 1.95 -6.01 13.73
C PHE A 265 2.68 -6.72 12.59
N GLU A 266 3.11 -5.96 11.60
CA GLU A 266 4.00 -6.41 10.55
C GLU A 266 5.22 -5.49 10.52
N LEU A 267 6.40 -6.09 10.50
CA LEU A 267 7.66 -5.35 10.62
C LEU A 267 8.49 -5.60 9.38
N ILE A 268 8.89 -4.52 8.71
CA ILE A 268 9.65 -4.61 7.46
C ILE A 268 10.82 -3.66 7.53
N THR A 269 12.03 -4.19 7.47
CA THR A 269 13.23 -3.34 7.44
C THR A 269 13.44 -2.72 6.06
N HIS A 270 14.12 -1.58 6.05
CA HIS A 270 14.53 -0.94 4.82
C HIS A 270 15.35 -1.89 3.96
N ARG A 271 14.95 -1.95 2.68
CA ARG A 271 15.61 -2.72 1.65
C ARG A 271 15.52 -1.98 0.32
N PHE A 272 16.54 -2.15 -0.50
CA PHE A 272 16.59 -1.52 -1.82
C PHE A 272 17.32 -2.41 -2.82
N THR A 273 17.24 -2.07 -4.10
CA THR A 273 18.00 -2.70 -5.18
C THR A 273 18.91 -1.64 -5.81
N SER A 274 19.97 -2.03 -6.53
CA SER A 274 20.82 -1.06 -7.25
C SER A 274 20.02 -0.24 -8.25
N ARG A 275 19.00 -0.85 -8.89
CA ARG A 275 18.05 -0.14 -9.74
C ARG A 275 17.25 0.89 -8.95
N ALA A 276 16.75 0.55 -7.77
CA ALA A 276 16.03 1.50 -6.91
C ALA A 276 16.95 2.66 -6.51
N LYS A 277 18.18 2.38 -6.08
CA LYS A 277 19.20 3.39 -5.73
C LYS A 277 19.40 4.39 -6.86
N SER A 278 19.56 3.91 -8.09
CA SER A 278 19.72 4.77 -9.28
C SER A 278 18.50 5.65 -9.52
N VAL A 279 17.29 5.07 -9.50
CA VAL A 279 16.04 5.81 -9.71
C VAL A 279 15.82 6.86 -8.61
N ILE A 280 16.05 6.49 -7.36
CA ILE A 280 15.88 7.38 -6.20
C ILE A 280 16.81 8.58 -6.34
N ARG A 281 18.11 8.39 -6.63
CA ARG A 281 19.06 9.50 -6.82
C ARG A 281 18.72 10.42 -7.99
N GLN A 282 18.06 9.92 -9.04
CA GLN A 282 17.60 10.74 -10.16
C GLN A 282 16.36 11.59 -9.82
N VAL A 283 15.47 11.07 -8.96
CA VAL A 283 14.22 11.76 -8.58
C VAL A 283 14.45 12.68 -7.36
N TYR A 284 15.27 12.24 -6.42
CA TYR A 284 15.59 12.89 -5.15
C TYR A 284 17.12 13.00 -5.02
N PRO A 285 17.75 13.97 -5.69
CA PRO A 285 19.22 14.10 -5.68
C PRO A 285 19.78 14.37 -4.28
N ASP A 286 19.02 15.08 -3.44
CA ASP A 286 19.40 15.46 -2.07
C ASP A 286 18.85 14.48 -1.02
N THR A 287 18.51 13.24 -1.41
CA THR A 287 17.98 12.24 -0.48
C THR A 287 19.02 11.83 0.57
N GLU A 288 18.60 11.80 1.83
CA GLU A 288 19.41 11.28 2.95
C GLU A 288 19.15 9.79 3.20
N LEU A 289 18.43 9.11 2.31
CA LEU A 289 18.06 7.72 2.49
C LEU A 289 19.33 6.82 2.49
N PRO A 290 19.52 5.92 3.48
CA PRO A 290 20.73 5.12 3.61
C PRO A 290 20.75 3.99 2.56
N LEU A 291 21.32 4.33 1.40
CA LEU A 291 21.41 3.52 0.18
C LEU A 291 22.83 3.03 -0.10
N GLU A 292 23.72 3.02 0.89
CA GLU A 292 25.08 2.53 0.70
C GLU A 292 25.11 1.01 0.65
N GLU A 293 25.67 0.44 -0.43
CA GLU A 293 25.56 -1.00 -0.69
C GLU A 293 26.58 -1.79 0.15
N SER A 294 27.74 -1.20 0.44
CA SER A 294 28.80 -1.81 1.27
C SER A 294 28.40 -1.96 2.74
N GLU A 295 27.44 -1.17 3.23
CA GLU A 295 26.89 -1.25 4.58
C GLU A 295 25.77 -2.31 4.72
N ARG A 296 25.49 -3.05 3.64
CA ARG A 296 24.33 -3.92 3.52
C ARG A 296 24.72 -5.34 3.17
N GLN A 297 23.83 -6.27 3.46
CA GLN A 297 23.91 -7.65 3.01
C GLN A 297 23.05 -7.84 1.78
N PHE A 298 23.62 -8.40 0.71
CA PHE A 298 22.88 -8.79 -0.49
C PHE A 298 22.12 -10.11 -0.27
N LYS A 299 20.86 -10.17 -0.69
CA LYS A 299 20.01 -11.36 -0.67
C LYS A 299 19.18 -11.46 -1.94
N TYR A 300 18.92 -12.68 -2.40
CA TYR A 300 17.96 -12.92 -3.47
C TYR A 300 16.52 -12.85 -2.94
N GLY A 301 15.64 -12.19 -3.68
CA GLY A 301 14.20 -12.16 -3.44
C GLY A 301 13.49 -13.39 -4.01
N GLN A 302 12.21 -13.53 -3.66
CA GLN A 302 11.35 -14.65 -4.10
C GLN A 302 11.27 -14.78 -5.63
N PHE A 303 11.39 -13.66 -6.36
CA PHE A 303 11.30 -13.61 -7.83
C PHE A 303 12.68 -13.51 -8.49
N GLY A 304 13.75 -13.91 -7.79
CA GLY A 304 15.11 -13.98 -8.34
C GLY A 304 15.88 -12.65 -8.40
N TYR A 305 15.25 -11.50 -8.17
CA TYR A 305 15.97 -10.23 -8.11
C TYR A 305 16.74 -10.06 -6.79
N GLY A 306 17.93 -9.48 -6.88
CA GLY A 306 18.76 -9.13 -5.73
C GLY A 306 18.24 -7.90 -4.97
N LYS A 307 18.37 -7.91 -3.65
CA LYS A 307 18.08 -6.78 -2.76
C LYS A 307 19.12 -6.67 -1.65
N PHE A 308 19.38 -5.45 -1.22
CA PHE A 308 20.22 -5.12 -0.08
C PHE A 308 19.35 -4.95 1.17
N VAL A 309 19.75 -5.60 2.26
CA VAL A 309 19.10 -5.56 3.58
C VAL A 309 20.14 -5.23 4.66
N TYR A 310 19.71 -4.94 5.89
CA TYR A 310 20.66 -4.83 7.00
C TYR A 310 21.40 -6.17 7.26
N PRO A 311 22.65 -6.13 7.76
CA PRO A 311 23.38 -7.33 8.17
C PRO A 311 22.61 -8.15 9.21
N ALA A 312 22.85 -9.47 9.24
CA ALA A 312 22.13 -10.40 10.12
C ALA A 312 22.19 -10.04 11.62
N GLY A 313 23.33 -9.54 12.11
CA GLY A 313 23.46 -9.08 13.50
C GLY A 313 22.50 -7.92 13.81
N THR A 314 22.49 -6.91 12.95
CA THR A 314 21.59 -5.76 13.03
C THR A 314 20.12 -6.17 12.92
N MET A 315 19.78 -7.09 12.01
CA MET A 315 18.41 -7.58 11.87
C MET A 315 17.90 -8.23 13.17
N ARG A 316 18.73 -9.02 13.85
CA ARG A 316 18.38 -9.63 15.16
C ARG A 316 18.16 -8.58 16.24
N GLU A 317 19.08 -7.62 16.38
CA GLU A 317 18.95 -6.54 17.37
C GLU A 317 17.63 -5.76 17.17
N VAL A 318 17.31 -5.40 15.93
CA VAL A 318 16.10 -4.66 15.60
C VAL A 318 14.85 -5.50 15.90
N GLU A 319 14.86 -6.78 15.51
CA GLU A 319 13.74 -7.68 15.77
C GLU A 319 13.49 -7.87 17.27
N GLU A 320 14.53 -8.19 18.05
CA GLU A 320 14.46 -8.37 19.50
C GLU A 320 13.89 -7.12 20.18
N TRP A 321 14.42 -5.95 19.81
CA TRP A 321 13.95 -4.67 20.34
C TRP A 321 12.48 -4.40 20.02
N PHE A 322 12.05 -4.55 18.76
CA PHE A 322 10.64 -4.33 18.41
C PHE A 322 9.71 -5.33 19.09
N ARG A 323 10.12 -6.60 19.22
CA ARG A 323 9.34 -7.63 19.92
C ARG A 323 9.13 -7.27 21.38
N GLU A 324 10.17 -6.83 22.08
CA GLU A 324 10.10 -6.37 23.46
C GLU A 324 9.16 -5.15 23.60
N GLN A 325 9.41 -4.10 22.81
CA GLN A 325 8.67 -2.84 22.95
C GLN A 325 7.19 -2.98 22.54
N ILE A 326 6.89 -3.75 21.50
CA ILE A 326 5.51 -4.04 21.10
C ILE A 326 4.80 -4.88 22.15
N SER A 327 5.46 -5.89 22.72
CA SER A 327 4.83 -6.73 23.76
C SER A 327 4.52 -5.92 25.03
N SER A 328 5.38 -4.96 25.37
CA SER A 328 5.18 -4.04 26.50
C SER A 328 4.07 -3.02 26.22
N THR A 329 4.06 -2.40 25.03
CA THR A 329 3.14 -1.30 24.69
C THR A 329 1.75 -1.77 24.22
N PHE A 330 1.70 -2.92 23.54
CA PHE A 330 0.48 -3.57 23.06
C PHE A 330 0.44 -5.03 23.52
N PRO A 331 0.12 -5.27 24.82
CA PRO A 331 -0.02 -6.63 25.34
C PRO A 331 -0.99 -7.45 24.48
N GLN A 332 -0.67 -8.74 24.28
CA GLN A 332 -1.47 -9.69 23.48
C GLN A 332 -1.52 -9.42 21.97
N SER A 333 -0.88 -8.36 21.48
CA SER A 333 -0.70 -8.16 20.03
C SER A 333 0.18 -9.25 19.43
N ARG A 334 -0.02 -9.49 18.13
CA ARG A 334 0.72 -10.52 17.38
C ARG A 334 1.59 -9.87 16.34
N ILE A 335 2.90 -10.08 16.42
CA ILE A 335 3.82 -9.78 15.33
C ILE A 335 3.73 -10.94 14.34
N LEU A 336 3.15 -10.69 13.16
CA LEU A 336 2.92 -11.70 12.14
C LEU A 336 4.24 -12.14 11.49
N TYR A 337 5.14 -11.19 11.24
CA TYR A 337 6.48 -11.45 10.71
C TYR A 337 7.39 -10.22 10.82
N PHE A 338 8.70 -10.47 10.71
CA PHE A 338 9.78 -9.48 10.60
C PHE A 338 10.65 -9.85 9.37
N VAL A 339 10.80 -8.94 8.39
CA VAL A 339 11.47 -9.25 7.09
C VAL A 339 12.29 -8.15 6.46
#